data_AF-A0A1H6R7H9-F1
#
_entry.id   AF-A0A1H6R7H9-F1
#
_cell.length_a   1.000
_cell.length_b   1.000
_cell.length_c   1.000
_cell.angle_alpha   90.00
_cell.angle_beta   90.00
_cell.angle_gamma   90.00
#
_symmetry.space_group_name_H-M   'P 1'
#
loop_
_entity.id
_entity.type
_entity.pdbx_description
1 polymer ?
#
loop_
_entity_poly.entity_id
_entity_poly.type
_entity_poly.pdbx_seq_one_letter_code
_entity_poly.pdbx_strand_id
1 'polypeptide(L)'
;MKTSRRILLAGILGLGAMSAWAMPHMGAHKQEAMPEAFMDYLQLNDEQRQAVQALMKEKRELQQQAREDKQKPMQALQQLDPESATYQADLQALIQAQQTKVAQKLQAHADLRARMYQILDDQQEVRLEAWQAARAAQKQMRGAYKQEGDSNRGYHHKGERRCDD
;
A
#
# COMPACT_ATOMS: atom_id res chain seq x y z
N MET A 1 -8.47 -5.33 53.58
CA MET A 1 -7.80 -4.05 53.26
C MET A 1 -8.03 -3.79 51.77
N LYS A 2 -8.87 -2.80 51.41
CA LYS A 2 -8.47 -1.52 50.76
C LYS A 2 -7.66 -1.79 49.47
N THR A 3 -8.10 -1.46 48.26
CA THR A 3 -8.81 -0.23 47.83
C THR A 3 -9.44 -0.38 46.45
N SER A 4 -10.64 0.19 46.33
CA SER A 4 -11.38 0.50 45.11
C SER A 4 -10.65 1.49 44.20
N ARG A 5 -10.84 1.38 42.88
CA ARG A 5 -10.88 2.56 41.98
C ARG A 5 -11.99 2.40 40.94
N ARG A 6 -13.03 3.22 41.13
CA ARG A 6 -14.05 3.60 40.16
C ARG A 6 -13.40 4.62 39.20
N ILE A 7 -13.57 4.47 37.89
CA ILE A 7 -13.32 5.55 36.92
C ILE A 7 -14.55 5.67 36.01
N LEU A 8 -14.88 6.92 35.75
CA LEU A 8 -16.14 7.46 35.29
C LEU A 8 -16.41 7.20 33.80
N LEU A 9 -17.68 6.89 33.52
CA LEU A 9 -18.33 7.16 32.25
C LEU A 9 -18.40 8.67 32.01
N ALA A 10 -17.85 9.14 30.90
CA ALA A 10 -18.18 10.44 30.32
C ALA A 10 -18.33 10.24 28.81
N GLY A 11 -19.59 10.27 28.37
CA GLY A 11 -19.94 10.22 26.95
C GLY A 11 -19.70 11.57 26.28
N ILE A 12 -19.27 11.52 25.02
CA ILE A 12 -19.52 12.57 24.04
C ILE A 12 -19.90 11.87 22.73
N LEU A 13 -21.21 11.79 22.49
CA LEU A 13 -21.82 11.52 21.19
C LEU A 13 -21.68 12.79 20.35
N GLY A 14 -20.68 12.82 19.48
CA GLY A 14 -20.53 13.85 18.45
C GLY A 14 -20.89 13.27 17.09
N LEU A 15 -22.18 13.31 16.73
CA LEU A 15 -22.68 13.06 15.38
C LEU A 15 -22.27 14.23 14.47
N GLY A 16 -21.08 14.13 13.87
CA GLY A 16 -20.65 14.99 12.77
C GLY A 16 -21.11 14.41 11.44
N ALA A 17 -22.18 14.96 10.87
CA ALA A 17 -22.62 14.67 9.52
C ALA A 17 -21.50 15.00 8.52
N MET A 18 -20.89 13.97 7.92
CA MET A 18 -19.98 14.16 6.79
C MET A 18 -20.80 14.43 5.53
N SER A 19 -20.85 15.70 5.12
CA SER A 19 -21.34 16.10 3.81
C SER A 19 -20.47 15.43 2.73
N ALA A 20 -21.06 14.46 2.03
CA ALA A 20 -20.47 13.79 0.88
C ALA A 20 -20.34 14.78 -0.29
N TRP A 21 -19.26 15.56 -0.30
CA TRP A 21 -18.84 16.26 -1.50
C TRP A 21 -18.16 15.24 -2.41
N ALA A 22 -18.94 14.75 -3.38
CA ALA A 22 -18.47 14.00 -4.52
C ALA A 22 -17.38 14.81 -5.24
N MET A 23 -16.11 14.49 -4.98
CA MET A 23 -15.03 14.96 -5.82
C MET A 23 -15.12 14.26 -7.18
N PRO A 24 -15.05 14.99 -8.30
CA PRO A 24 -14.99 14.38 -9.62
C PRO A 24 -13.74 13.50 -9.70
N HIS A 25 -13.96 12.23 -9.99
CA HIS A 25 -12.95 11.18 -10.13
C HIS A 25 -12.09 11.48 -11.36
N MET A 26 -11.09 12.35 -11.20
CA MET A 26 -10.09 12.65 -12.21
C MET A 26 -9.22 11.40 -12.45
N GLY A 27 -9.35 10.85 -13.65
CA GLY A 27 -8.31 10.05 -14.29
C GLY A 27 -8.36 8.56 -14.04
N ALA A 28 -9.03 7.84 -14.94
CA ALA A 28 -8.68 6.47 -15.27
C ALA A 28 -7.21 6.45 -15.73
N HIS A 29 -6.28 6.26 -14.79
CA HIS A 29 -4.89 6.04 -15.11
C HIS A 29 -4.80 4.75 -15.94
N LYS A 30 -4.45 4.93 -17.22
CA LYS A 30 -4.13 3.85 -18.15
C LYS A 30 -3.34 2.78 -17.42
N GLN A 31 -3.75 1.53 -17.62
CA GLN A 31 -2.98 0.36 -17.24
C GLN A 31 -1.56 0.54 -17.76
N GLU A 32 -0.62 1.04 -16.94
CA GLU A 32 0.76 1.26 -17.36
C GLU A 32 1.34 -0.11 -17.70
N ALA A 33 1.33 -0.42 -19.00
CA ALA A 33 2.26 -1.37 -19.59
C ALA A 33 3.64 -1.01 -19.03
N MET A 34 4.47 -2.04 -18.82
CA MET A 34 5.84 -1.78 -18.40
C MET A 34 6.43 -0.74 -19.36
N PRO A 35 7.03 0.34 -18.84
CA PRO A 35 7.51 1.39 -19.71
C PRO A 35 8.56 0.76 -20.62
N GLU A 36 8.43 0.90 -21.94
CA GLU A 36 9.42 0.40 -22.92
C GLU A 36 10.84 0.83 -22.51
N ALA A 37 10.94 2.02 -21.91
CA ALA A 37 12.16 2.54 -21.29
C ALA A 37 12.85 1.59 -20.29
N PHE A 38 12.13 0.73 -19.57
CA PHE A 38 12.74 -0.29 -18.70
C PHE A 38 13.40 -1.40 -19.51
N MET A 39 12.70 -1.93 -20.54
CA MET A 39 13.26 -2.98 -21.39
C MET A 39 14.45 -2.46 -22.20
N ASP A 40 14.36 -1.22 -22.67
CA ASP A 40 15.45 -0.54 -23.38
C ASP A 40 16.64 -0.29 -22.47
N TYR A 41 16.40 0.12 -21.22
CA TYR A 41 17.47 0.33 -20.23
C TYR A 41 18.26 -0.97 -19.95
N LEU A 42 17.55 -2.09 -19.86
CA LEU A 42 18.16 -3.41 -19.72
C LEU A 42 18.74 -3.95 -21.03
N GLN A 43 18.50 -3.31 -22.17
CA GLN A 43 18.97 -3.78 -23.48
C GLN A 43 18.53 -5.21 -23.78
N LEU A 44 17.26 -5.52 -23.48
CA LEU A 44 16.70 -6.85 -23.74
C LEU A 44 16.56 -7.11 -25.24
N ASN A 45 16.93 -8.31 -25.68
CA ASN A 45 16.61 -8.81 -27.02
C ASN A 45 15.11 -9.19 -27.12
N ASP A 46 14.62 -9.48 -28.32
CA ASP A 46 13.19 -9.72 -28.56
C ASP A 46 12.63 -10.91 -27.75
N GLU A 47 13.40 -12.00 -27.62
CA GLU A 47 13.00 -13.18 -26.85
C GLU A 47 12.92 -12.86 -25.35
N GLN A 48 13.93 -12.17 -24.81
CA GLN A 48 13.97 -11.73 -23.42
C GLN A 48 12.83 -10.73 -23.12
N ARG A 49 12.54 -9.82 -24.05
CA ARG A 49 11.40 -8.87 -23.92
C ARG A 49 10.09 -9.61 -23.76
N GLN A 50 9.83 -10.61 -24.61
CA GLN A 50 8.59 -11.41 -24.52
C GLN A 50 8.51 -12.16 -23.18
N ALA A 51 9.61 -12.79 -22.74
CA ALA A 51 9.66 -13.50 -21.46
C ALA A 51 9.43 -12.56 -20.27
N VAL A 52 10.07 -11.39 -20.26
CA VAL A 52 9.90 -10.35 -19.23
C VAL A 52 8.48 -9.78 -19.24
N GLN A 53 7.87 -9.58 -20.40
CA GLN A 53 6.48 -9.13 -20.52
C GLN A 53 5.51 -10.14 -19.91
N ALA A 54 5.69 -11.43 -20.20
CA ALA A 54 4.87 -12.49 -19.62
C ALA A 54 5.00 -12.52 -18.08
N LEU A 55 6.24 -12.44 -17.57
CA LEU A 55 6.53 -12.39 -16.13
C LEU A 55 5.89 -11.17 -15.45
N MET A 56 5.88 -10.02 -16.11
CA MET A 56 5.26 -8.80 -15.59
C MET A 56 3.73 -8.85 -15.61
N LYS A 57 3.14 -9.52 -16.60
CA LYS A 57 1.69 -9.77 -16.63
C LYS A 57 1.28 -10.62 -15.44
N GLU A 58 2.00 -11.72 -15.18
CA GLU A 58 1.78 -12.58 -14.01
C GLU A 58 1.91 -11.78 -12.69
N LYS A 59 2.98 -10.99 -12.55
CA LYS A 59 3.17 -10.10 -11.40
C LYS A 59 2.00 -9.13 -11.22
N ARG A 60 1.45 -8.59 -12.30
CA ARG A 60 0.30 -7.68 -12.24
C ARG A 60 -0.94 -8.40 -11.73
N GLU A 61 -1.23 -9.60 -12.23
CA GLU A 61 -2.36 -10.42 -11.78
C GLU A 61 -2.23 -10.73 -10.28
N LEU A 62 -1.05 -11.13 -9.81
CA LEU A 62 -0.76 -11.32 -8.40
C LEU A 62 -0.96 -10.04 -7.58
N GLN A 63 -0.58 -8.87 -8.11
CA GLN A 63 -0.81 -7.59 -7.44
C GLN A 63 -2.29 -7.19 -7.40
N GLN A 64 -3.08 -7.50 -8.43
CA GLN A 64 -4.51 -7.24 -8.46
C GLN A 64 -5.21 -8.07 -7.38
N GLN A 65 -4.94 -9.38 -7.34
CA GLN A 65 -5.43 -10.26 -6.28
C GLN A 65 -5.01 -9.76 -4.89
N ALA A 66 -3.75 -9.32 -4.74
CA ALA A 66 -3.27 -8.77 -3.48
C ALA A 66 -3.95 -7.47 -3.07
N ARG A 67 -4.47 -6.65 -4.00
CA ARG A 67 -5.22 -5.42 -3.68
C ARG A 67 -6.59 -5.74 -3.10
N GLU A 68 -7.31 -6.67 -3.72
CA GLU A 68 -8.60 -7.15 -3.21
C GLU A 68 -8.44 -7.76 -1.81
N ASP A 69 -7.35 -8.50 -1.61
CA ASP A 69 -7.05 -9.14 -0.34
C ASP A 69 -6.61 -8.19 0.79
N LYS A 70 -6.28 -6.92 0.49
CA LYS A 70 -5.91 -5.95 1.53
C LYS A 70 -7.10 -5.42 2.32
N GLN A 71 -8.28 -5.36 1.70
CA GLN A 71 -9.47 -4.79 2.34
C GLN A 71 -10.12 -5.77 3.33
N LYS A 72 -10.09 -7.07 3.00
CA LYS A 72 -10.70 -8.16 3.77
C LYS A 72 -10.23 -8.26 5.23
N PRO A 73 -8.92 -8.25 5.57
CA PRO A 73 -8.49 -8.41 6.97
C PRO A 73 -8.85 -7.20 7.84
N MET A 74 -8.88 -5.99 7.27
CA MET A 74 -9.28 -4.80 8.02
C MET A 74 -10.79 -4.81 8.30
N GLN A 75 -11.60 -5.24 7.34
CA GLN A 75 -13.03 -5.45 7.55
C GLN A 75 -13.29 -6.56 8.58
N ALA A 76 -12.56 -7.68 8.50
CA ALA A 76 -12.68 -8.77 9.46
C ALA A 76 -12.30 -8.32 10.88
N LEU A 77 -11.25 -7.53 11.04
CA LEU A 77 -10.86 -6.95 12.33
C LEU A 77 -11.94 -6.01 12.88
N GLN A 78 -12.55 -5.18 12.04
CA GLN A 78 -13.65 -4.27 12.43
C GLN A 78 -14.92 -5.01 12.85
N GLN A 79 -15.11 -6.24 12.37
CA GLN A 79 -16.26 -7.08 12.70
C GLN A 79 -16.07 -7.90 13.97
N LEU A 80 -14.86 -7.95 14.53
CA LEU A 80 -14.62 -8.65 15.79
C LEU A 80 -15.33 -7.90 16.93
N ASP A 81 -16.10 -8.64 17.71
CA ASP A 81 -16.73 -8.14 18.93
C ASP A 81 -15.75 -8.22 20.10
N PRO A 82 -15.26 -7.09 20.65
CA PRO A 82 -14.33 -7.09 21.77
C PRO A 82 -14.93 -7.64 23.08
N GLU A 83 -16.26 -7.75 23.19
CA GLU A 83 -16.94 -8.31 24.36
C GLU A 83 -17.23 -9.81 24.22
N SER A 84 -16.97 -10.40 23.04
CA SER A 84 -17.19 -11.83 22.81
C SER A 84 -16.24 -12.69 23.66
N ALA A 85 -16.78 -13.80 24.21
CA ALA A 85 -15.99 -14.82 24.88
C ALA A 85 -14.94 -15.49 23.95
N THR A 86 -15.13 -15.40 22.63
CA THR A 86 -14.20 -15.95 21.62
C THR A 86 -13.24 -14.92 21.02
N TYR A 87 -13.33 -13.65 21.40
CA TYR A 87 -12.59 -12.55 20.76
C TYR A 87 -11.10 -12.85 20.55
N GLN A 88 -10.42 -13.34 21.60
CA GLN A 88 -8.98 -13.63 21.53
C GLN A 88 -8.66 -14.77 20.56
N ALA A 89 -9.53 -15.80 20.48
CA ALA A 89 -9.37 -16.91 19.56
C ALA A 89 -9.59 -16.45 18.11
N ASP A 90 -10.63 -15.64 17.87
CA ASP A 90 -10.96 -15.10 16.54
C ASP A 90 -9.86 -14.15 16.03
N LEU A 91 -9.34 -13.29 16.91
CA LEU A 91 -8.20 -12.42 16.60
C LEU A 91 -6.96 -13.24 16.26
N GLN A 92 -6.66 -14.29 17.03
CA GLN A 92 -5.51 -15.16 16.77
C GLN A 92 -5.63 -15.88 15.42
N ALA A 93 -6.82 -16.38 15.09
CA ALA A 93 -7.09 -17.00 13.80
C ALA A 93 -6.89 -16.00 12.64
N LEU A 94 -7.36 -14.77 12.79
CA LEU A 94 -7.17 -13.70 11.80
C LEU A 94 -5.67 -13.38 11.60
N ILE A 95 -4.90 -13.30 12.69
CA ILE A 95 -3.44 -13.08 12.64
C ILE A 95 -2.74 -14.23 11.89
N GLN A 96 -3.05 -15.48 12.21
CA GLN A 96 -2.45 -16.66 11.57
C GLN A 96 -2.77 -16.72 10.07
N ALA A 97 -4.02 -16.44 9.70
CA ALA A 97 -4.42 -16.33 8.30
C ALA A 97 -3.60 -15.26 7.56
N GLN A 98 -3.38 -14.11 8.20
CA GLN A 98 -2.60 -13.03 7.61
C GLN A 98 -1.10 -13.36 7.49
N GLN A 99 -0.52 -14.02 8.50
CA GLN A 99 0.88 -14.48 8.45
C GLN A 99 1.11 -15.43 7.26
N THR A 100 0.19 -16.38 7.07
CA THR A 100 0.25 -17.33 5.93
C THR A 100 0.22 -16.59 4.59
N LYS A 101 -0.66 -15.60 4.44
CA LYS A 101 -0.71 -14.77 3.22
C LYS A 101 0.56 -13.95 3.00
N VAL A 102 1.18 -13.44 4.07
CA VAL A 102 2.45 -12.72 3.95
C VAL A 102 3.56 -13.65 3.47
N ALA A 103 3.64 -14.87 4.03
CA ALA A 103 4.61 -15.87 3.59
C ALA A 103 4.44 -16.23 2.10
N GLN A 104 3.21 -16.49 1.66
CA GLN A 104 2.91 -16.78 0.25
C GLN A 104 3.30 -15.63 -0.68
N LYS A 105 3.04 -14.38 -0.27
CA LYS A 105 3.44 -13.20 -1.05
C LYS A 105 4.95 -13.04 -1.16
N LEU A 106 5.67 -13.32 -0.07
CA LEU A 106 7.12 -13.26 -0.07
C LEU A 106 7.71 -14.33 -1.00
N GLN A 107 7.18 -15.55 -0.93
CA GLN A 107 7.58 -16.64 -1.81
C GLN A 107 7.32 -16.31 -3.28
N ALA A 108 6.09 -15.90 -3.63
CA ALA A 108 5.77 -15.53 -5.01
C ALA A 108 6.66 -14.38 -5.52
N HIS A 109 7.00 -13.41 -4.67
CA HIS A 109 7.93 -12.35 -5.04
C HIS A 109 9.36 -12.86 -5.26
N ALA A 110 9.83 -13.78 -4.42
CA ALA A 110 11.14 -14.42 -4.59
C ALA A 110 11.20 -15.24 -5.88
N ASP A 111 10.15 -16.00 -6.19
CA ASP A 111 10.06 -16.82 -7.40
C ASP A 111 10.06 -15.95 -8.67
N LEU A 112 9.27 -14.86 -8.67
CA LEU A 112 9.29 -13.88 -9.76
C LEU A 112 10.69 -13.24 -9.93
N ARG A 113 11.39 -12.96 -8.82
CA ARG A 113 12.75 -12.43 -8.88
C ARG A 113 13.70 -13.46 -9.48
N ALA A 114 13.67 -14.70 -9.01
CA ALA A 114 14.53 -15.76 -9.54
C ALA A 114 14.32 -15.96 -11.05
N ARG A 115 13.06 -16.02 -11.51
CA ARG A 115 12.72 -16.12 -12.93
C ARG A 115 13.17 -14.92 -13.75
N MET A 116 13.18 -13.71 -13.17
CA MET A 116 13.74 -12.54 -13.85
C MET A 116 15.24 -12.72 -14.11
N TYR A 117 16.00 -13.09 -13.08
CA TYR A 117 17.46 -13.27 -13.21
C TYR A 117 17.80 -14.40 -14.20
N GLN A 118 17.00 -15.46 -14.28
CA GLN A 118 17.17 -16.52 -15.29
C GLN A 118 17.02 -16.06 -16.75
N ILE A 119 16.33 -14.93 -17.00
CA ILE A 119 16.14 -14.38 -18.36
C ILE A 119 17.29 -13.46 -18.74
N LEU A 120 17.94 -12.83 -17.76
CA LEU A 120 18.96 -11.82 -17.95
C LEU A 120 20.34 -12.45 -18.06
N ASP A 121 21.23 -11.79 -18.80
CA ASP A 121 22.67 -12.05 -18.70
C ASP A 121 23.31 -11.21 -17.57
N ASP A 122 24.55 -11.53 -17.22
CA ASP A 122 25.30 -10.87 -16.14
C ASP A 122 25.35 -9.34 -16.28
N GLN A 123 25.47 -8.80 -17.49
CA GLN A 123 25.52 -7.35 -17.72
C GLN A 123 24.16 -6.70 -17.52
N GLN A 124 23.10 -7.40 -17.92
CA GLN A 124 21.71 -6.97 -17.74
C GLN A 124 21.30 -7.05 -16.26
N GLU A 125 21.78 -8.03 -15.51
CA GLU A 125 21.58 -8.12 -14.05
C GLU A 125 22.15 -6.90 -13.33
N VAL A 126 23.40 -6.51 -13.63
CA VAL A 126 24.04 -5.31 -13.04
C VAL A 126 23.21 -4.05 -13.32
N ARG A 127 22.67 -3.92 -14.53
CA ARG A 127 21.78 -2.81 -14.88
C ARG A 127 20.49 -2.86 -14.08
N LEU A 128 19.87 -4.03 -13.97
CA LEU A 128 18.66 -4.21 -13.17
C LEU A 128 18.87 -3.77 -11.72
N GLU A 129 20.01 -4.10 -11.13
CA GLU A 129 20.34 -3.71 -9.76
C GLU A 129 20.57 -2.20 -9.61
N ALA A 130 21.30 -1.58 -10.54
CA ALA A 130 21.48 -0.14 -10.58
C ALA A 130 20.14 0.60 -10.70
N TRP A 131 19.24 0.11 -11.54
CA TRP A 131 17.90 0.64 -11.69
C TRP A 131 17.07 0.51 -10.40
N GLN A 132 17.14 -0.65 -9.74
CA GLN A 132 16.44 -0.88 -8.47
C GLN A 132 16.96 0.06 -7.37
N ALA A 133 18.27 0.22 -7.26
CA ALA A 133 18.90 1.12 -6.30
C ALA A 133 18.48 2.58 -6.52
N ALA A 134 18.50 3.05 -7.77
CA ALA A 134 18.05 4.40 -8.12
C ALA A 134 16.58 4.64 -7.73
N ARG A 135 15.70 3.65 -7.96
CA ARG A 135 14.28 3.77 -7.54
C ARG A 135 14.10 3.72 -6.03
N ALA A 136 14.91 2.95 -5.31
CA ALA A 136 14.88 2.92 -3.85
C ALA A 136 15.25 4.29 -3.27
N ALA A 137 16.34 4.90 -3.76
CA ALA A 137 16.77 6.24 -3.36
C ALA A 137 15.70 7.30 -3.67
N GLN A 138 15.08 7.25 -4.86
CA GLN A 138 14.01 8.17 -5.22
C GLN A 138 12.78 8.05 -4.29
N LYS A 139 12.41 6.82 -3.90
CA LYS A 139 11.30 6.60 -2.96
C LYS A 139 11.60 7.18 -1.58
N GLN A 140 12.83 7.05 -1.09
CA GLN A 140 13.24 7.63 0.19
C GLN A 140 13.11 9.16 0.16
N MET A 141 13.60 9.81 -0.90
CA MET A 141 13.49 11.27 -1.08
C MET A 141 12.03 11.75 -1.13
N ARG A 142 11.16 11.05 -1.88
CA ARG A 142 9.73 11.40 -1.94
C ARG A 142 9.00 11.17 -0.61
N GLY A 143 9.40 10.15 0.15
CA GLY A 143 8.89 9.88 1.48
C GLY A 143 9.22 11.02 2.45
N ALA A 144 10.48 11.48 2.43
CA ALA A 144 10.94 12.60 3.25
C ALA A 144 10.18 13.90 2.94
N TYR A 145 10.02 14.26 1.66
CA TYR A 145 9.33 15.49 1.27
C TYR A 145 7.83 15.49 1.61
N LYS A 146 7.17 14.31 1.58
CA LYS A 146 5.77 14.19 2.02
C LYS A 146 5.59 14.38 3.52
N GLN A 147 6.58 13.96 4.31
CA GLN A 147 6.54 14.10 5.77
C GLN A 147 6.69 15.57 6.20
N GLU A 148 7.40 16.37 5.41
CA GLU A 148 7.61 17.82 5.64
C GLU A 148 6.49 18.71 5.06
N GLY A 149 5.82 18.26 3.99
CA GLY A 149 4.71 18.99 3.39
C GLY A 149 3.36 18.87 4.12
N ASP A 150 3.19 17.85 4.97
CA ASP A 150 1.95 17.62 5.74
C ASP A 150 1.91 18.46 7.04
N SER A 151 3.07 18.81 7.60
CA SER A 151 3.17 19.70 8.75
C SER A 151 2.89 21.18 8.42
N ASN A 152 2.88 21.56 7.13
CA ASN A 152 2.72 22.96 6.71
C ASN A 152 1.36 23.27 6.01
N ARG A 153 0.44 22.30 5.90
CA ARG A 153 -0.93 22.51 5.36
C ARG A 153 -1.98 22.90 6.41
N GLY A 154 -1.55 23.28 7.61
CA GLY A 154 -2.44 23.67 8.71
C GLY A 154 -2.82 25.16 8.79
N TYR A 155 -2.30 26.05 7.92
CA TYR A 155 -2.36 27.50 8.16
C TYR A 155 -2.75 28.35 6.94
N HIS A 156 -3.77 27.99 6.18
CA HIS A 156 -4.39 28.94 5.26
C HIS A 156 -5.91 28.75 5.20
N HIS A 157 -6.63 29.34 6.17
CA HIS A 157 -7.92 30.01 5.96
C HIS A 157 -8.38 30.65 7.28
N LYS A 158 -7.85 31.85 7.57
CA LYS A 158 -8.62 32.85 8.33
C LYS A 158 -8.89 34.00 7.38
N GLY A 159 -9.93 33.83 6.57
CA GLY A 159 -10.50 34.92 5.81
C GLY A 159 -11.14 35.89 6.79
N GLU A 160 -10.56 37.09 6.89
CA GLU A 160 -11.22 38.26 7.45
C GLU A 160 -12.48 38.52 6.61
N ARG A 161 -13.65 38.16 7.15
CA ARG A 161 -14.90 38.75 6.69
C ARG A 161 -15.04 40.08 7.43
N ARG A 162 -14.72 41.17 6.73
CA ARG A 162 -15.23 42.49 7.09
C ARG A 162 -16.75 42.41 7.08
N CYS A 163 -17.36 42.72 8.21
CA CYS A 163 -18.74 43.15 8.26
C CYS A 163 -18.71 44.60 7.77
N ASP A 164 -19.20 44.85 6.56
CA ASP A 164 -19.64 46.19 6.16
C ASP A 164 -21.14 46.30 6.51
N ASP A 165 -21.49 47.47 7.06
CA ASP A 165 -22.73 47.87 7.74
C ASP A 165 -24.05 47.65 7.00
#